data_AF-A0A395N7H7-F1
#
_entry.id   AF-A0A395N7H7-F1
#
_cell.length_a   1.000
_cell.length_b   1.000
_cell.length_c   1.000
_cell.angle_alpha   90.00
_cell.angle_beta   90.00
_cell.angle_gamma   90.00
#
_symmetry.space_group_name_H-M   'P 1'
#
loop_
_entity.id
_entity.type
_entity.pdbx_description
1 polymer ?
#
loop_
_entity_poly.entity_id
_entity_poly.type
_entity_poly.pdbx_seq_one_letter_code
_entity_poly.pdbx_strand_id
1 'polypeptide(L)'
;AIQAGGFGRSAMRQIEHLASLPPLNATTMALDTVTKEFQTSPESLAIFAKISGSKVDAFRSNEEWYTRQGYKDMARLDNSYKWADPVTGVEIPVPCVFLKKDLSLSA
;
A
#
# COMPACT_ATOMS: atom_id res chain seq x y z
N ALA A 1 18.93 -3.30 1.92
CA ALA A 1 19.49 -3.75 0.63
C ALA A 1 18.41 -3.98 -0.45
N ILE A 2 17.29 -4.67 -0.15
CA ILE A 2 16.20 -4.89 -1.14
C ILE A 2 15.26 -3.67 -1.26
N GLN A 3 14.89 -3.06 -0.14
CA GLN A 3 14.07 -1.83 -0.13
C GLN A 3 14.85 -0.68 -0.80
N ALA A 4 14.16 0.12 -1.62
CA ALA A 4 14.70 1.18 -2.49
C ALA A 4 15.53 0.75 -3.72
N GLY A 5 15.80 -0.55 -3.93
CA GLY A 5 16.49 -1.06 -5.12
C GLY A 5 15.64 -1.17 -6.40
N GLY A 6 14.42 -0.63 -6.41
CA GLY A 6 13.52 -0.68 -7.57
C GLY A 6 12.72 -1.98 -7.75
N PHE A 7 13.03 -3.04 -7.00
CA PHE A 7 12.37 -4.36 -7.13
C PHE A 7 10.84 -4.31 -7.00
N GLY A 8 10.31 -3.55 -6.03
CA GLY A 8 8.85 -3.41 -5.89
C GLY A 8 8.19 -2.82 -7.13
N ARG A 9 8.83 -1.84 -7.78
CA ARG A 9 8.31 -1.23 -9.01
C ARG A 9 8.35 -2.23 -10.17
N SER A 10 9.46 -2.96 -10.30
CA SER A 10 9.58 -3.99 -11.33
C SER A 10 8.56 -5.11 -11.14
N ALA A 11 8.36 -5.57 -9.90
CA ALA A 11 7.34 -6.56 -9.57
C ALA A 11 5.93 -6.07 -9.93
N MET A 12 5.56 -4.85 -9.52
CA MET A 12 4.26 -4.29 -9.87
C MET A 12 4.04 -4.16 -11.38
N ARG A 13 5.06 -3.74 -12.15
CA ARG A 13 4.96 -3.70 -13.61
C ARG A 13 4.70 -5.08 -14.23
N GLN A 14 5.35 -6.12 -13.71
CA GLN A 14 5.12 -7.48 -14.19
C GLN A 14 3.71 -7.97 -13.85
N ILE A 15 3.22 -7.68 -12.64
CA ILE A 15 1.85 -8.03 -12.22
C ILE A 15 0.82 -7.29 -13.08
N GLU A 16 1.00 -5.98 -13.30
CA GLU A 16 0.15 -5.16 -14.19
C GLU A 16 0.09 -5.75 -15.60
N HIS A 17 1.24 -6.14 -16.15
CA HIS A 17 1.30 -6.75 -17.48
C HIS A 17 0.59 -8.10 -17.52
N LEU A 18 0.87 -9.00 -16.58
CA LEU A 18 0.22 -10.32 -16.52
C LEU A 18 -1.30 -10.20 -16.35
N ALA A 19 -1.78 -9.23 -15.57
CA ALA A 19 -3.21 -8.97 -15.41
C ALA A 19 -3.88 -8.55 -16.74
N SER A 20 -3.18 -7.81 -17.60
CA SER A 20 -3.70 -7.40 -18.91
C SER A 20 -3.73 -8.52 -19.95
N LEU A 21 -3.03 -9.63 -19.73
CA LEU A 21 -2.94 -10.74 -20.68
C LEU A 21 -4.07 -11.77 -20.50
N PRO A 22 -4.35 -12.60 -21.51
CA PRO A 22 -5.20 -13.78 -21.33
C PRO A 22 -4.67 -14.71 -20.23
N PRO A 23 -5.55 -15.35 -19.44
CA PRO A 23 -7.01 -15.34 -19.58
C PRO A 23 -7.70 -14.17 -18.85
N LEU A 24 -6.96 -13.37 -18.08
CA LEU A 24 -7.54 -12.34 -17.21
C LEU A 24 -8.07 -11.14 -18.01
N ASN A 25 -7.33 -10.69 -19.03
CA ASN A 25 -7.70 -9.55 -19.88
C ASN A 25 -8.19 -8.34 -19.07
N ALA A 26 -7.59 -8.09 -17.90
CA ALA A 26 -8.05 -7.07 -16.99
C ALA A 26 -7.75 -5.67 -17.56
N THR A 27 -8.72 -4.76 -17.45
CA THR A 27 -8.61 -3.36 -17.89
C THR A 27 -8.25 -2.41 -16.75
N THR A 28 -8.35 -2.88 -15.51
CA THR A 28 -8.09 -2.09 -14.31
C THR A 28 -7.50 -2.98 -13.24
N MET A 29 -6.50 -2.48 -12.52
CA MET A 29 -6.03 -3.08 -11.27
C MET A 29 -6.39 -2.16 -10.10
N ALA A 30 -6.93 -2.75 -9.04
CA ALA A 30 -7.27 -2.05 -7.81
C ALA A 30 -6.55 -2.67 -6.62
N LEU A 31 -6.28 -1.85 -5.61
CA LEU A 31 -5.69 -2.26 -4.33
C LEU A 31 -6.12 -1.29 -3.23
N ASP A 32 -5.97 -1.72 -1.99
CA ASP A 32 -6.05 -0.84 -0.83
C ASP A 32 -4.68 -0.70 -0.16
N THR A 33 -4.47 0.45 0.47
CA THR A 33 -3.33 0.65 1.36
C THR A 33 -3.72 1.60 2.49
N VAL A 34 -2.88 1.69 3.51
CA VAL A 34 -3.08 2.61 4.64
C VAL A 34 -2.84 4.04 4.17
N THR A 35 -3.66 4.98 4.64
CA THR A 35 -3.49 6.39 4.27
C THR A 35 -2.10 6.91 4.67
N LYS A 36 -1.53 7.81 3.88
CA LYS A 36 -0.26 8.47 4.16
C LYS A 36 -0.25 9.08 5.57
N GLU A 37 -1.33 9.76 5.93
CA GLU A 37 -1.46 10.48 7.21
C GLU A 37 -1.34 9.52 8.39
N PHE A 38 -2.05 8.39 8.33
CA PHE A 38 -1.95 7.38 9.38
C PHE A 38 -0.60 6.69 9.37
N GLN A 39 -0.13 6.27 8.19
CA GLN A 39 1.10 5.50 8.06
C GLN A 39 2.35 6.26 8.54
N THR A 40 2.32 7.59 8.41
CA THR A 40 3.39 8.49 8.86
C THR A 40 3.17 9.07 10.26
N SER A 41 2.06 8.76 10.92
CA SER A 41 1.76 9.26 12.26
C SER A 41 2.79 8.76 13.29
N PRO A 42 3.14 9.55 14.32
CA PRO A 42 4.06 9.11 15.37
C PRO A 42 3.63 7.81 16.04
N GLU A 43 2.32 7.61 16.23
CA GLU A 43 1.74 6.41 16.81
C GLU A 43 1.95 5.18 15.90
N SER A 44 1.59 5.28 14.62
CA SER A 44 1.80 4.18 13.66
C SER A 44 3.29 3.84 13.51
N LEU A 45 4.17 4.85 13.51
CA LEU A 45 5.61 4.63 13.47
C LEU A 45 6.13 3.93 14.73
N ALA A 46 5.60 4.27 15.91
CA ALA A 46 5.94 3.59 17.15
C ALA A 46 5.47 2.12 17.15
N ILE A 47 4.25 1.86 16.66
CA ILE A 47 3.73 0.49 16.44
C ILE A 47 4.64 -0.29 15.50
N PHE A 48 5.00 0.30 14.35
CA PHE A 48 5.87 -0.36 13.38
C PHE A 48 7.26 -0.65 13.96
N ALA A 49 7.84 0.29 14.71
CA ALA A 49 9.13 0.10 15.37
C ALA A 49 9.07 -1.02 16.43
N LYS A 50 7.98 -1.09 17.22
CA LYS A 50 7.73 -2.16 18.19
C LYS A 50 7.64 -3.53 17.50
N ILE A 51 6.92 -3.63 16.38
CA ILE A 51 6.72 -4.89 15.63
C ILE A 51 8.00 -5.32 14.91
N SER A 52 8.69 -4.40 14.25
CA SER A 52 9.87 -4.69 13.42
C SER A 52 11.18 -4.80 14.21
N GLY A 53 11.19 -4.39 15.49
CA GLY A 53 12.40 -4.30 16.31
C GLY A 53 13.44 -3.31 15.81
N SER A 54 13.08 -2.42 14.87
CA SER A 54 13.98 -1.48 14.20
C SER A 54 13.41 -0.07 14.22
N LYS A 55 14.29 0.94 14.35
CA LYS A 55 13.89 2.34 14.15
C LYS A 55 13.61 2.59 12.66
N VAL A 56 12.56 3.35 12.40
CA VAL A 56 12.22 3.78 11.05
C VAL A 56 12.86 5.14 10.78
N ASP A 57 13.99 5.16 10.09
CA ASP A 57 14.75 6.40 9.84
C ASP A 57 14.22 7.20 8.63
N ALA A 58 13.53 6.54 7.69
CA ALA A 58 12.93 7.20 6.53
C ALA A 58 11.67 6.44 6.10
N PHE A 59 10.51 6.90 6.57
CA PHE A 59 9.24 6.30 6.18
C PHE A 59 8.80 6.82 4.80
N ARG A 60 8.50 5.91 3.87
CA ARG A 60 7.85 6.25 2.59
C ARG A 60 6.44 5.71 2.63
N SER A 61 5.46 6.58 2.42
CA SER A 61 4.06 6.18 2.34
C SER A 61 3.83 5.25 1.14
N ASN A 62 3.11 4.16 1.38
CA ASN A 62 2.67 3.25 0.32
C ASN A 62 1.70 3.95 -0.62
N GLU A 63 0.76 4.74 -0.08
CA GLU A 63 -0.16 5.55 -0.88
C GLU A 63 0.61 6.41 -1.88
N GLU A 64 1.58 7.21 -1.41
CA GLU A 64 2.39 8.03 -2.31
C GLU A 64 3.19 7.20 -3.33
N TRP A 65 3.68 6.03 -2.91
CA TRP A 65 4.43 5.14 -3.78
C TRP A 65 3.59 4.59 -4.93
N TYR A 66 2.34 4.19 -4.65
CA TYR A 66 1.39 3.74 -5.67
C TYR A 66 0.93 4.91 -6.55
N THR A 67 0.63 6.08 -5.98
CA THR A 67 0.24 7.26 -6.77
C THR A 67 1.33 7.68 -7.77
N ARG A 68 2.61 7.61 -7.37
CA ARG A 68 3.75 7.85 -8.29
C ARG A 68 3.88 6.82 -9.43
N GLN A 69 3.16 5.70 -9.36
CA GLN A 69 3.11 4.67 -10.40
C GLN A 69 1.85 4.75 -11.28
N GLY A 70 1.04 5.80 -11.09
CA GLY A 70 -0.14 6.08 -11.89
C GLY A 70 -1.45 5.55 -11.29
N TYR A 71 -1.43 5.05 -10.06
CA TYR A 71 -2.67 4.75 -9.34
C TYR A 71 -3.36 6.03 -8.90
N LYS A 72 -4.68 5.99 -8.83
CA LYS A 72 -5.55 7.10 -8.48
C LYS A 72 -6.54 6.68 -7.39
N ASP A 73 -6.89 7.63 -6.54
CA ASP A 73 -7.91 7.46 -5.51
C ASP A 73 -9.25 7.01 -6.10
N MET A 74 -9.82 5.98 -5.48
CA MET A 74 -11.16 5.47 -5.77
C MET A 74 -12.09 5.68 -4.58
N ALA A 75 -11.62 5.41 -3.36
CA ALA A 75 -12.35 5.62 -2.11
C ALA A 75 -11.39 5.78 -0.93
N ARG A 76 -11.85 6.42 0.14
CA ARG A 76 -11.16 6.50 1.43
C ARG A 76 -12.13 6.09 2.52
N LEU A 77 -11.70 5.23 3.43
CA LEU A 77 -12.49 4.71 4.55
C LEU A 77 -11.66 4.79 5.82
N ASP A 78 -12.22 5.35 6.89
CA ASP A 78 -11.48 5.61 8.13
C ASP A 78 -11.30 4.36 9.01
N ASN A 79 -11.99 3.27 8.68
CA ASN A 79 -12.16 2.09 9.51
C ASN A 79 -12.28 0.80 8.68
N SER A 80 -11.49 0.69 7.61
CA SER A 80 -11.46 -0.52 6.75
C SER A 80 -11.01 -1.76 7.51
N TYR A 81 -10.00 -1.62 8.36
CA TYR A 81 -9.50 -2.70 9.20
C TYR A 81 -9.36 -2.24 10.64
N LYS A 82 -9.19 -3.21 11.52
CA LYS A 82 -8.79 -2.97 12.90
C LYS A 82 -7.46 -3.66 13.16
N TRP A 83 -6.53 -2.92 13.74
CA TRP A 83 -5.31 -3.49 14.28
C TRP A 83 -5.46 -3.64 15.79
N ALA A 84 -5.22 -4.85 16.31
CA ALA A 84 -5.21 -5.11 17.75
C ALA A 84 -3.76 -5.23 18.23
N ASP A 85 -3.37 -4.47 19.26
CA ASP A 85 -2.08 -4.65 19.90
C ASP A 85 -2.03 -6.06 20.52
N PRO A 86 -1.07 -6.92 20.14
CA PRO A 86 -1.04 -8.31 20.59
C PRO A 86 -0.72 -8.47 22.08
N VAL A 87 -0.24 -7.41 22.75
CA VAL A 87 0.09 -7.40 24.18
C VAL A 87 -1.06 -6.84 25.00
N THR A 88 -1.64 -5.72 24.58
CA THR A 88 -2.68 -5.02 25.37
C THR A 88 -4.12 -5.33 24.93
N GLY A 89 -4.30 -5.90 23.73
CA GLY A 89 -5.61 -6.15 23.13
C GLY A 89 -6.35 -4.90 22.66
N VAL A 90 -5.74 -3.71 22.74
CA VAL A 90 -6.36 -2.46 22.30
C VAL A 90 -6.52 -2.48 20.78
N GLU A 91 -7.75 -2.25 20.31
CA GLU A 91 -8.07 -2.14 18.88
C GLU A 91 -7.98 -0.69 18.42
N ILE A 92 -7.30 -0.46 17.30
CA ILE A 92 -7.19 0.84 16.63
C ILE A 92 -7.76 0.70 15.22
N PRO A 93 -8.71 1.56 14.79
CA PRO A 93 -9.18 1.58 13.42
C PRO A 93 -8.05 2.01 12.48
N VAL A 94 -7.88 1.29 11.38
CA VAL A 94 -6.87 1.59 10.37
C VAL A 94 -7.58 2.24 9.16
N PRO A 95 -7.33 3.53 8.90
CA PRO A 95 -7.84 4.21 7.74
C PRO A 95 -7.11 3.74 6.48
N CYS A 96 -7.86 3.44 5.43
CA CYS A 96 -7.34 2.99 4.16
C CYS A 96 -7.82 3.86 3.01
N VAL A 97 -6.97 3.93 1.99
CA VAL A 97 -7.30 4.45 0.66
C VAL A 97 -7.34 3.28 -0.32
N PHE A 98 -8.42 3.20 -1.07
CA PHE A 98 -8.56 2.30 -2.20
C PHE A 98 -8.12 3.04 -3.45
N LEU A 99 -7.18 2.43 -4.16
CA LEU A 99 -6.53 2.97 -5.34
C LEU A 99 -6.83 2.08 -6.54
N LYS A 100 -6.92 2.70 -7.72
CA LYS A 100 -7.01 1.97 -8.98
C LYS A 100 -6.08 2.54 -10.04
N LYS A 101 -5.68 1.70 -10.98
CA LYS A 101 -4.95 2.08 -12.18
C LYS A 101 -5.58 1.40 -13.39
N ASP A 102 -5.91 2.18 -14.39
CA ASP A 102 -6.33 1.65 -15.68
C ASP A 102 -5.12 1.00 -16.36
N LEU A 103 -5.28 -0.26 -16.77
CA LEU A 103 -4.26 -1.01 -17.49
C LEU A 103 -4.48 -0.74 -18.97
N SER A 104 -3.52 -0.09 -19.63
CA SER A 104 -3.54 0.01 -21.08
C SER A 104 -3.41 -1.40 -21.66
N LEU A 105 -4.29 -1.75 -22.59
CA LEU A 105 -4.02 -2.86 -23.51
C LEU A 105 -2.72 -2.51 -24.23
N SER A 106 -1.67 -3.32 -24.04
CA SER A 106 -0.51 -3.25 -24.90
C SER A 106 -1.00 -3.55 -26.33
N ALA A 107 -0.99 -2.52 -27.17
CA ALA A 107 -1.27 -2.63 -28.61
C ALA A 107 -0.24 -3.53 -29.30
#